data_AF-A0A2H9NPP1-F1
#
_entry.id   AF-A0A2H9NPP1-F1
#
_cell.length_a   1.000
_cell.length_b   1.000
_cell.length_c   1.000
_cell.angle_alpha   90.00
_cell.angle_beta   90.00
_cell.angle_gamma   90.00
#
_symmetry.space_group_name_H-M   'P 1'
#
loop_
_entity.id
_entity.type
_entity.pdbx_description
1 polymer ?
#
loop_
_entity_poly.entity_id
_entity_poly.type
_entity_poly.pdbx_seq_one_letter_code
_entity_poly.pdbx_strand_id
1 'polypeptide(L)'
;MASQAYDRALQLDKSNADTRTKLALIRDLFDQGARAAKTPGVVLAEAASPATVQPAATAVLPPAPVAAETTVVAVAPVVQAAPVPPIRVELLPASVVPAANEPVAQPAREVVAPAKVNPAPDTNAEIASATRDWAKAWSDKNVKQYLAFYADDFNTPNGQARGAWEALREDRLTRPKSIRVGISNLKVTPVDAQHALATFTQNYRASHYKSTDRKTLQWVKRDGRWQITEERGGK
;
A
#
# COMPACT_ATOMS: atom_id res chain seq x y z
N MET A 1 -31.51 5.26 -0.15
CA MET A 1 -31.12 4.87 1.22
C MET A 1 -29.68 5.31 1.54
N ALA A 2 -29.38 6.62 1.47
CA ALA A 2 -28.01 7.14 1.69
C ALA A 2 -27.89 8.08 2.91
N SER A 3 -29.00 8.67 3.38
CA SER A 3 -29.04 9.53 4.57
C SER A 3 -28.87 8.77 5.88
N GLN A 4 -29.36 7.52 5.95
CA GLN A 4 -29.34 6.71 7.17
C GLN A 4 -27.92 6.32 7.63
N ALA A 5 -26.95 6.26 6.72
CA ALA A 5 -25.57 5.97 7.07
C ALA A 5 -24.86 7.17 7.72
N TYR A 6 -25.23 8.38 7.32
CA TYR A 6 -24.63 9.62 7.83
C TYR A 6 -25.14 9.95 9.23
N ASP A 7 -26.45 9.81 9.45
CA ASP A 7 -27.06 9.99 10.78
C ASP A 7 -26.47 8.98 11.79
N ARG A 8 -26.22 7.75 11.35
CA ARG A 8 -25.65 6.69 12.20
C ARG A 8 -24.18 6.95 12.58
N ALA A 9 -23.38 7.53 11.67
CA ALA A 9 -22.01 7.93 11.97
C ALA A 9 -21.95 9.08 12.99
N LEU A 10 -22.84 10.07 12.87
CA LEU A 10 -22.91 11.20 13.79
C LEU A 10 -23.41 10.80 15.19
N GLN A 11 -24.28 9.79 15.27
CA GLN A 11 -24.83 9.31 16.54
C GLN A 11 -23.83 8.43 17.32
N LEU A 12 -22.98 7.68 16.61
CA LEU A 12 -21.91 6.86 17.22
C LEU A 12 -20.83 7.71 17.87
N ASP A 13 -20.43 8.82 17.24
CA ASP A 13 -19.48 9.79 17.81
C ASP A 13 -20.04 10.41 19.10
N LYS A 14 -21.33 10.80 19.09
CA LYS A 14 -22.00 11.29 20.31
C LYS A 14 -21.96 10.26 21.44
N SER A 15 -22.14 8.97 21.20
CA SER A 15 -22.17 7.95 22.26
C SER A 15 -20.79 7.49 22.78
N ASN A 16 -19.70 7.86 22.12
CA ASN A 16 -18.38 7.31 22.40
C ASN A 16 -17.60 8.18 23.40
N ALA A 17 -17.51 7.73 24.65
CA ALA A 17 -16.84 8.46 25.74
C ALA A 17 -15.35 8.77 25.42
N ASP A 18 -14.63 7.83 24.80
CA ASP A 18 -13.24 8.03 24.38
C ASP A 18 -13.09 9.17 23.36
N THR A 19 -14.02 9.30 22.41
CA THR A 19 -13.98 10.40 21.44
C THR A 19 -14.23 11.76 22.10
N ARG A 20 -15.12 11.83 23.10
CA ARG A 20 -15.37 13.06 23.86
C ARG A 20 -14.15 13.49 24.67
N THR A 21 -13.46 12.54 25.32
CA THR A 21 -12.22 12.81 26.06
C THR A 21 -11.12 13.32 25.12
N LYS A 22 -10.97 12.70 23.94
CA LYS A 22 -9.98 13.14 22.94
C LYS A 22 -10.30 14.54 22.37
N LEU A 23 -11.57 14.85 22.11
CA LEU A 23 -11.98 16.18 21.65
C LEU A 23 -11.80 17.24 22.74
N ALA A 24 -12.03 16.91 24.01
CA ALA A 24 -11.77 17.81 25.13
C ALA A 24 -10.28 18.16 25.25
N LEU A 25 -9.39 17.18 25.10
CA LEU A 25 -7.94 17.39 25.11
C LEU A 25 -7.46 18.23 23.92
N ILE A 26 -8.04 18.02 22.73
CA ILE A 26 -7.73 18.83 21.54
C ILE A 26 -8.16 20.29 21.75
N ARG A 27 -9.33 20.51 22.36
CA ARG A 27 -9.81 21.86 22.70
C ARG A 27 -8.91 22.55 23.72
N ASP A 28 -8.52 21.84 24.78
CA ASP A 28 -7.61 22.38 25.79
C ASP A 28 -6.24 22.75 25.20
N LEU A 29 -5.69 21.92 24.30
CA LEU A 29 -4.41 22.20 23.63
C LEU A 29 -4.49 23.43 22.72
N PHE A 30 -5.60 23.61 22.00
CA PHE A 30 -5.83 24.81 21.18
C PHE A 30 -6.03 26.08 22.03
N ASP A 31 -6.65 25.96 23.20
CA ASP A 31 -6.86 27.07 24.14
C ASP A 31 -5.55 27.45 24.87
N GLN A 32 -4.69 26.48 25.17
CA GLN A 32 -3.33 26.71 25.68
C GLN A 32 -2.43 27.39 24.64
N GLY A 33 -2.54 27.02 23.37
CA GLY A 33 -1.87 27.71 22.26
C GLY A 33 -2.33 29.16 22.10
N ALA A 34 -3.60 29.46 22.39
CA ALA A 34 -4.14 30.81 22.39
C ALA A 34 -3.72 31.65 23.61
N ARG A 35 -3.47 31.03 24.78
CA ARG A 35 -2.95 31.72 25.98
C ARG A 35 -1.45 32.06 25.88
N ALA A 36 -0.66 31.26 25.15
CA ALA A 36 0.76 31.54 24.93
C ALA A 36 1.03 32.76 24.02
N ALA A 37 -0.01 33.30 23.35
CA ALA A 37 0.08 34.46 22.45
C ALA A 37 -0.25 35.81 23.11
N LYS A 38 -0.46 35.88 24.44
CA LYS A 38 -0.62 37.15 25.18
C LYS A 38 0.51 37.34 26.19
N THR A 39 1.62 37.91 25.74
CA THR A 39 2.61 38.57 26.61
C THR A 39 2.06 39.92 27.11
N PRO A 40 2.40 40.30 28.35
CA PRO A 40 2.60 41.70 28.69
C PRO A 40 4.06 41.94 29.08
N GLY A 41 4.64 42.96 28.45
CA GLY A 41 5.40 43.99 29.17
C GLY A 41 6.83 43.68 29.57
N VAL A 42 7.75 44.25 28.80
CA VAL A 42 9.15 44.55 29.11
C VAL A 42 9.30 45.24 30.47
N VAL A 43 10.30 44.82 31.27
CA VAL A 43 11.07 45.74 32.14
C VAL A 43 12.57 45.43 32.02
N LEU A 44 13.33 46.50 31.74
CA LEU A 44 14.79 46.60 31.78
C LEU A 44 15.27 46.82 33.23
N ALA A 45 16.35 46.14 33.62
CA ALA A 45 17.40 46.59 34.56
C ALA A 45 18.39 45.40 34.72
N GLU A 46 19.63 45.41 34.25
CA GLU A 46 20.81 46.24 34.57
C GLU A 46 21.89 45.34 35.23
N ALA A 47 23.14 45.65 34.91
CA ALA A 47 24.35 44.85 35.01
C ALA A 47 24.80 44.42 36.41
N ALA A 48 25.45 43.25 36.48
CA ALA A 48 26.72 43.08 37.18
C ALA A 48 27.46 41.80 36.70
N SER A 49 28.74 41.94 36.41
CA SER A 49 29.78 40.91 36.24
C SER A 49 30.97 41.33 37.12
N PRO A 50 32.04 40.53 37.32
CA PRO A 50 32.17 39.07 37.31
C PRO A 50 32.89 38.56 38.59
N ALA A 51 32.93 37.24 38.83
CA ALA A 51 33.92 36.64 39.73
C ALA A 51 34.41 35.29 39.20
N THR A 52 35.70 35.27 38.91
CA THR A 52 36.61 34.17 38.56
C THR A 52 36.61 33.01 39.56
N VAL A 53 36.70 31.77 39.06
CA VAL A 53 37.85 30.85 39.27
C VAL A 53 37.71 29.57 38.40
N GLN A 54 38.66 29.39 37.48
CA GLN A 54 39.22 28.09 37.04
C GLN A 54 40.60 27.97 37.76
N PRO A 55 41.32 26.81 37.84
CA PRO A 55 41.05 25.49 37.28
C PRO A 55 41.33 24.30 38.24
N ALA A 56 40.84 23.11 37.90
CA ALA A 56 41.46 21.85 38.35
C ALA A 56 41.30 20.80 37.26
N ALA A 57 42.41 20.55 36.56
CA ALA A 57 42.60 19.39 35.71
C ALA A 57 42.92 18.18 36.59
N THR A 58 42.16 17.09 36.42
CA THR A 58 42.68 15.75 36.71
C THR A 58 42.36 14.89 35.51
N ALA A 59 43.40 14.60 34.74
CA ALA A 59 43.41 13.54 33.76
C ALA A 59 43.38 12.18 34.49
N VAL A 60 42.44 11.31 34.14
CA VAL A 60 42.64 9.86 34.25
C VAL A 60 42.07 9.21 32.98
N LEU A 61 42.91 8.33 32.44
CA LEU A 61 42.92 7.69 31.14
C LEU A 61 41.69 6.80 30.82
N PRO A 62 41.45 6.50 29.54
CA PRO A 62 40.48 5.50 29.09
C PRO A 62 40.98 4.06 29.36
N PRO A 63 40.09 3.10 29.60
CA PRO A 63 40.39 1.71 29.32
C PRO A 63 39.82 1.31 27.94
N ALA A 64 40.71 1.11 26.98
CA ALA A 64 40.61 0.12 25.91
C ALA A 64 41.89 -0.75 26.02
N PRO A 65 42.04 -1.89 25.34
CA PRO A 65 41.13 -2.96 24.94
C PRO A 65 41.67 -4.37 25.37
N VAL A 66 40.85 -5.42 25.36
CA VAL A 66 41.26 -6.85 25.38
C VAL A 66 40.14 -7.59 24.60
N ALA A 67 40.23 -8.06 23.36
CA ALA A 67 41.20 -8.93 22.65
C ALA A 67 41.53 -10.18 23.47
N ALA A 68 40.83 -11.31 23.32
CA ALA A 68 40.94 -12.27 22.22
C ALA A 68 40.02 -13.47 22.62
N GLU A 69 39.59 -14.45 21.81
CA GLU A 69 40.18 -15.16 20.67
C GLU A 69 39.00 -15.72 19.84
N THR A 70 38.90 -15.35 18.56
CA THR A 70 39.08 -16.22 17.39
C THR A 70 39.18 -17.72 17.67
N THR A 71 38.18 -18.49 17.23
CA THR A 71 38.42 -19.75 16.50
C THR A 71 37.47 -19.85 15.31
N VAL A 72 38.06 -19.68 14.14
CA VAL A 72 37.60 -20.11 12.82
C VAL A 72 37.67 -21.63 12.73
N VAL A 73 36.59 -22.29 12.29
CA VAL A 73 36.70 -23.55 11.53
C VAL A 73 35.64 -23.58 10.42
N ALA A 74 36.16 -23.35 9.22
CA ALA A 74 35.99 -24.10 7.99
C ALA A 74 34.60 -24.49 7.43
N VAL A 75 34.34 -23.92 6.25
CA VAL A 75 34.11 -24.58 4.95
C VAL A 75 33.38 -25.94 4.95
N ALA A 76 32.14 -25.95 4.44
CA ALA A 76 31.78 -26.55 3.13
C ALA A 76 30.26 -26.79 3.04
N PRO A 77 29.63 -26.57 1.87
CA PRO A 77 28.20 -26.77 1.67
C PRO A 77 27.93 -28.25 1.40
N VAL A 78 27.16 -28.91 2.27
CA VAL A 78 26.54 -30.18 1.91
C VAL A 78 25.29 -29.89 1.09
N VAL A 79 25.46 -30.00 -0.22
CA VAL A 79 24.39 -30.28 -1.17
C VAL A 79 23.77 -31.62 -0.77
N GLN A 80 22.47 -31.67 -0.49
CA GLN A 80 21.75 -32.93 -0.58
C GLN A 80 20.44 -32.72 -1.33
N ALA A 81 20.42 -33.34 -2.50
CA ALA A 81 19.37 -33.33 -3.48
C ALA A 81 18.15 -34.17 -3.06
N ALA A 82 17.05 -33.83 -3.73
CA ALA A 82 15.75 -34.49 -3.83
C ALA A 82 15.67 -36.00 -3.53
N PRO A 83 14.54 -36.46 -2.95
CA PRO A 83 14.04 -37.80 -3.21
C PRO A 83 13.20 -37.82 -4.51
N VAL A 84 13.63 -38.67 -5.46
CA VAL A 84 12.85 -39.23 -6.59
C VAL A 84 12.55 -40.68 -6.17
N PRO A 85 11.33 -41.25 -6.27
CA PRO A 85 10.78 -41.84 -7.52
C PRO A 85 9.21 -41.91 -7.57
N PRO A 86 8.53 -42.54 -8.55
CA PRO A 86 9.03 -43.37 -9.65
C PRO A 86 8.60 -43.00 -11.08
N ILE A 87 9.58 -43.18 -11.95
CA ILE A 87 9.53 -43.78 -13.29
C ILE A 87 8.11 -44.15 -13.75
N ARG A 88 7.59 -43.35 -14.68
CA ARG A 88 6.53 -43.78 -15.60
C ARG A 88 7.20 -44.41 -16.81
N VAL A 89 6.87 -45.69 -17.00
CA VAL A 89 7.32 -46.56 -18.08
C VAL A 89 7.04 -45.91 -19.44
N GLU A 90 8.09 -45.90 -20.25
CA GLU A 90 8.07 -45.63 -21.68
C GLU A 90 7.40 -46.80 -22.41
N LEU A 91 6.35 -46.52 -23.19
CA LEU A 91 5.94 -47.34 -24.31
C LEU A 91 5.65 -46.41 -25.48
N LEU A 92 6.51 -46.53 -26.48
CA LEU A 92 6.46 -45.94 -27.81
C LEU A 92 5.23 -46.45 -28.61
N PRO A 93 4.91 -45.83 -29.76
CA PRO A 93 3.55 -45.63 -30.25
C PRO A 93 3.04 -46.76 -31.16
N ALA A 94 1.72 -46.87 -31.27
CA ALA A 94 1.06 -47.57 -32.36
C ALA A 94 -0.07 -46.69 -32.93
N SER A 95 0.15 -46.26 -34.17
CA SER A 95 -0.84 -45.71 -35.08
C SER A 95 -1.83 -46.83 -35.48
N VAL A 96 -3.14 -46.53 -35.58
CA VAL A 96 -4.00 -46.79 -36.75
C VAL A 96 -5.47 -46.40 -36.48
N VAL A 97 -5.99 -45.46 -37.28
CA VAL A 97 -7.41 -45.28 -37.71
C VAL A 97 -7.77 -46.44 -38.66
N PRO A 98 -9.02 -46.72 -39.13
CA PRO A 98 -10.33 -46.10 -38.89
C PRO A 98 -11.52 -47.10 -38.75
N ALA A 99 -12.70 -46.62 -38.37
CA ALA A 99 -13.97 -47.22 -38.84
C ALA A 99 -15.11 -46.21 -38.69
N ALA A 100 -15.75 -45.96 -39.83
CA ALA A 100 -16.93 -45.15 -40.00
C ALA A 100 -18.11 -45.68 -39.17
N ASN A 101 -18.95 -44.75 -38.72
CA ASN A 101 -20.39 -44.91 -38.72
C ASN A 101 -21.00 -43.51 -38.87
N GLU A 102 -21.34 -43.15 -40.11
CA GLU A 102 -22.37 -42.14 -40.37
C GLU A 102 -23.72 -42.67 -39.89
N PRO A 103 -24.60 -41.78 -39.42
CA PRO A 103 -25.86 -41.69 -40.13
C PRO A 103 -26.33 -40.24 -40.38
N VAL A 104 -26.62 -40.02 -41.66
CA VAL A 104 -27.81 -39.37 -42.22
C VAL A 104 -28.03 -37.88 -41.91
N ALA A 105 -27.85 -37.10 -42.97
CA ALA A 105 -28.26 -35.72 -43.15
C ALA A 105 -29.75 -35.47 -42.81
N GLN A 106 -29.99 -34.44 -42.00
CA GLN A 106 -31.26 -33.72 -41.95
C GLN A 106 -31.04 -32.27 -42.42
N PRO A 107 -31.97 -31.71 -43.21
CA PRO A 107 -31.79 -30.44 -43.90
C PRO A 107 -31.77 -29.23 -42.97
N ALA A 108 -31.00 -28.24 -43.39
CA ALA A 108 -30.74 -26.97 -42.74
C ALA A 108 -32.00 -26.31 -42.14
N ARG A 109 -31.98 -26.18 -40.81
CA ARG A 109 -32.62 -25.06 -40.13
C ARG A 109 -31.48 -24.23 -39.53
N GLU A 110 -31.18 -23.13 -40.21
CA GLU A 110 -30.24 -22.11 -39.78
C GLU A 110 -30.77 -21.49 -38.49
N VAL A 111 -30.45 -22.14 -37.36
CA VAL A 111 -30.50 -21.50 -36.06
C VAL A 111 -29.34 -20.52 -36.09
N VAL A 112 -29.69 -19.26 -36.32
CA VAL A 112 -28.81 -18.11 -36.12
C VAL A 112 -28.10 -18.32 -34.79
N ALA A 113 -26.84 -18.74 -34.85
CA ALA A 113 -25.99 -18.80 -33.69
C ALA A 113 -26.04 -17.40 -33.06
N PRO A 114 -26.24 -17.24 -31.75
CA PRO A 114 -26.11 -15.94 -31.14
C PRO A 114 -24.72 -15.45 -31.52
N ALA A 115 -24.69 -14.37 -32.30
CA ALA A 115 -23.47 -13.64 -32.59
C ALA A 115 -22.74 -13.52 -31.26
N LYS A 116 -21.47 -13.95 -31.22
CA LYS A 116 -20.58 -13.68 -30.11
C LYS A 116 -20.60 -12.17 -29.94
N VAL A 117 -21.45 -11.70 -29.01
CA VAL A 117 -21.39 -10.36 -28.50
C VAL A 117 -19.98 -10.28 -27.97
N ASN A 118 -19.12 -9.46 -28.58
CA ASN A 118 -17.86 -9.11 -27.96
C ASN A 118 -18.18 -8.81 -26.49
N PRO A 119 -17.60 -9.54 -25.51
CA PRO A 119 -17.88 -9.23 -24.13
C PRO A 119 -17.56 -7.75 -23.97
N ALA A 120 -18.55 -6.98 -23.47
CA ALA A 120 -18.31 -5.62 -23.04
C ALA A 120 -17.01 -5.64 -22.22
N PRO A 121 -16.10 -4.66 -22.39
CA PRO A 121 -14.83 -4.67 -21.68
C PRO A 121 -15.11 -4.92 -20.20
N ASP A 122 -14.59 -6.05 -19.71
CA ASP A 122 -14.84 -6.48 -18.34
C ASP A 122 -14.22 -5.41 -17.43
N THR A 123 -15.05 -4.50 -16.95
CA THR A 123 -14.64 -3.39 -16.07
C THR A 123 -13.81 -3.93 -14.91
N ASN A 124 -14.20 -5.09 -14.39
CA ASN A 124 -13.45 -5.82 -13.37
C ASN A 124 -12.02 -6.19 -13.81
N ALA A 125 -11.84 -6.66 -15.04
CA ALA A 125 -10.52 -7.00 -15.58
C ALA A 125 -9.66 -5.76 -15.81
N GLU A 126 -10.24 -4.67 -16.32
CA GLU A 126 -9.55 -3.38 -16.49
C GLU A 126 -9.04 -2.83 -15.15
N ILE A 127 -9.90 -2.78 -14.13
CA ILE A 127 -9.54 -2.29 -12.79
C ILE A 127 -8.53 -3.24 -12.13
N ALA A 128 -8.69 -4.55 -12.32
CA ALA A 128 -7.73 -5.51 -11.81
C ALA A 128 -6.35 -5.32 -12.46
N SER A 129 -6.29 -5.04 -13.77
CA SER A 129 -5.03 -4.66 -14.43
C SER A 129 -4.49 -3.36 -13.85
N ALA A 130 -5.29 -2.29 -13.84
CA ALA A 130 -4.87 -0.98 -13.34
C ALA A 130 -4.34 -1.05 -11.90
N THR A 131 -4.96 -1.86 -11.03
CA THR A 131 -4.50 -2.07 -9.66
C THR A 131 -3.15 -2.80 -9.61
N ARG A 132 -2.93 -3.79 -10.48
CA ARG A 132 -1.62 -4.48 -10.59
C ARG A 132 -0.56 -3.55 -11.18
N ASP A 133 -0.89 -2.75 -12.18
CA ASP A 133 0.02 -1.79 -12.81
C ASP A 133 0.42 -0.69 -11.83
N TRP A 134 -0.50 -0.23 -10.99
CA TRP A 134 -0.22 0.67 -9.87
C TRP A 134 0.78 0.04 -8.88
N ALA A 135 0.57 -1.21 -8.46
CA ALA A 135 1.51 -1.90 -7.57
C ALA A 135 2.87 -2.15 -8.23
N LYS A 136 2.88 -2.39 -9.55
CA LYS A 136 4.11 -2.53 -10.33
C LYS A 136 4.88 -1.22 -10.37
N ALA A 137 4.24 -0.11 -10.74
CA ALA A 137 4.86 1.21 -10.76
C ALA A 137 5.43 1.60 -9.38
N TRP A 138 4.71 1.27 -8.31
CA TRP A 138 5.20 1.45 -6.95
C TRP A 138 6.42 0.55 -6.66
N SER A 139 6.37 -0.74 -7.00
CA SER A 139 7.50 -1.66 -6.81
C SER A 139 8.75 -1.25 -7.59
N ASP A 140 8.55 -0.72 -8.80
CA ASP A 140 9.62 -0.21 -9.67
C ASP A 140 10.18 1.15 -9.20
N LYS A 141 9.63 1.73 -8.12
CA LYS A 141 9.93 3.09 -7.64
C LYS A 141 9.73 4.16 -8.73
N ASN A 142 8.84 3.92 -9.69
CA ASN A 142 8.53 4.87 -10.75
C ASN A 142 7.51 5.90 -10.25
N VAL A 143 8.02 6.96 -9.62
CA VAL A 143 7.20 8.01 -8.99
C VAL A 143 6.23 8.64 -9.98
N LYS A 144 6.70 8.99 -11.18
CA LYS A 144 5.87 9.62 -12.22
C LYS A 144 4.68 8.75 -12.62
N GLN A 145 4.92 7.47 -12.92
CA GLN A 145 3.84 6.55 -13.28
C GLN A 145 2.93 6.25 -12.09
N TYR A 146 3.50 6.07 -10.91
CA TYR A 146 2.74 5.84 -9.68
C TYR A 146 1.76 6.98 -9.38
N LEU A 147 2.22 8.23 -9.44
CA LEU A 147 1.37 9.41 -9.21
C LEU A 147 0.34 9.62 -10.33
N ALA A 148 0.62 9.18 -11.57
CA ALA A 148 -0.33 9.28 -12.69
C ALA A 148 -1.58 8.37 -12.54
N PHE A 149 -1.55 7.42 -11.60
CA PHE A 149 -2.75 6.65 -11.23
C PHE A 149 -3.70 7.45 -10.34
N TYR A 150 -3.30 8.58 -9.76
CA TYR A 150 -4.15 9.35 -8.84
C TYR A 150 -4.84 10.50 -9.58
N ALA A 151 -6.18 10.51 -9.54
CA ALA A 151 -7.01 11.50 -10.21
C ALA A 151 -6.78 12.90 -9.63
N ASP A 152 -6.81 13.98 -10.42
CA ASP A 152 -6.49 15.35 -9.95
C ASP A 152 -7.27 15.83 -8.71
N ASP A 153 -8.50 15.35 -8.55
CA ASP A 153 -9.40 15.56 -7.41
C ASP A 153 -9.25 14.51 -6.30
N PHE A 154 -8.10 13.83 -6.23
CA PHE A 154 -7.81 12.82 -5.20
C PHE A 154 -8.01 13.39 -3.79
N ASN A 155 -8.84 12.70 -3.02
CA ASN A 155 -9.08 13.03 -1.62
C ASN A 155 -7.89 12.54 -0.78
N THR A 156 -7.00 13.46 -0.45
CA THR A 156 -5.83 13.18 0.36
C THR A 156 -6.20 12.82 1.79
N PRO A 157 -5.52 11.84 2.41
CA PRO A 157 -5.73 11.51 3.81
C PRO A 157 -5.51 12.72 4.73
N ASN A 158 -6.34 12.87 5.76
CA ASN A 158 -6.22 13.90 6.80
C ASN A 158 -6.26 15.36 6.30
N GLY A 159 -6.85 15.63 5.12
CA GLY A 159 -6.97 16.99 4.58
C GLY A 159 -5.64 17.61 4.14
N GLN A 160 -4.62 16.79 3.90
CA GLN A 160 -3.29 17.26 3.50
C GLN A 160 -3.32 17.87 2.09
N ALA A 161 -2.57 18.96 1.84
CA ALA A 161 -2.45 19.48 0.49
C ALA A 161 -1.85 18.43 -0.47
N ARG A 162 -2.37 18.34 -1.69
CA ARG A 162 -1.95 17.33 -2.68
C ARG A 162 -0.44 17.34 -2.92
N GLY A 163 0.16 18.49 -3.18
CA GLY A 163 1.61 18.58 -3.41
C GLY A 163 2.45 18.07 -2.24
N ALA A 164 2.01 18.33 -0.99
CA ALA A 164 2.68 17.78 0.20
C ALA A 164 2.52 16.26 0.30
N TRP A 165 1.38 15.70 -0.14
CA TRP A 165 1.15 14.26 -0.20
C TRP A 165 2.02 13.58 -1.25
N GLU A 166 2.16 14.18 -2.43
CA GLU A 166 3.03 13.70 -3.49
C GLU A 166 4.49 13.70 -3.04
N ALA A 167 4.97 14.80 -2.44
CA ALA A 167 6.33 14.90 -1.93
C ALA A 167 6.62 13.85 -0.83
N LEU A 168 5.68 13.64 0.10
CA LEU A 168 5.82 12.60 1.13
C LEU A 168 5.87 11.18 0.52
N ARG A 169 5.06 10.93 -0.51
CA ARG A 169 5.06 9.64 -1.21
C ARG A 169 6.35 9.43 -1.98
N GLU A 170 6.84 10.45 -2.67
CA GLU A 170 8.11 10.43 -3.38
C GLU A 170 9.28 10.10 -2.45
N ASP A 171 9.41 10.77 -1.30
CA ASP A 171 10.43 10.45 -0.30
C ASP A 171 10.31 8.98 0.16
N ARG A 172 9.09 8.54 0.49
CA ARG A 172 8.85 7.15 0.96
C ARG A 172 9.14 6.11 -0.11
N LEU A 173 8.93 6.42 -1.39
CA LEU A 173 9.26 5.53 -2.51
C LEU A 173 10.75 5.52 -2.80
N THR A 174 11.46 6.64 -2.63
CA THR A 174 12.86 6.78 -3.03
C THR A 174 13.84 6.30 -1.96
N ARG A 175 13.55 6.52 -0.66
CA ARG A 175 14.44 6.13 0.46
C ARG A 175 14.82 4.64 0.51
N PRO A 176 13.91 3.66 0.32
CA PRO A 176 14.28 2.26 0.39
C PRO A 176 15.14 1.85 -0.80
N LYS A 177 16.13 0.96 -0.59
CA LYS A 177 16.95 0.43 -1.68
C LYS A 177 16.10 -0.37 -2.68
N SER A 178 15.13 -1.12 -2.18
CA SER A 178 14.18 -1.92 -2.97
C SER A 178 12.79 -1.90 -2.35
N ILE A 179 11.77 -1.95 -3.21
CA ILE A 179 10.36 -2.03 -2.83
C ILE A 179 9.72 -3.18 -3.61
N ARG A 180 8.86 -3.95 -2.96
CA ARG A 180 7.98 -4.93 -3.57
C ARG A 180 6.59 -4.80 -2.97
N VAL A 181 5.61 -4.61 -3.83
CA VAL A 181 4.19 -4.51 -3.47
C VAL A 181 3.46 -5.68 -4.12
N GLY A 182 3.10 -6.66 -3.29
CA GLY A 182 2.22 -7.75 -3.69
C GLY A 182 0.75 -7.36 -3.46
N ILE A 183 -0.12 -7.83 -4.34
CA ILE A 183 -1.57 -7.75 -4.18
C ILE A 183 -2.10 -9.18 -4.08
N SER A 184 -2.86 -9.45 -3.03
CA SER A 184 -3.58 -10.70 -2.83
C SER A 184 -5.05 -10.42 -2.52
N ASN A 185 -5.91 -11.41 -2.73
CA ASN A 185 -7.35 -11.33 -2.45
C ASN A 185 -8.04 -10.10 -3.08
N LEU A 186 -7.66 -9.77 -4.32
CA LEU A 186 -8.24 -8.65 -5.03
C LEU A 186 -9.71 -8.92 -5.35
N LYS A 187 -10.58 -8.09 -4.79
CA LYS A 187 -12.00 -8.05 -5.09
C LYS A 187 -12.34 -6.70 -5.70
N VAL A 188 -12.88 -6.73 -6.92
CA VAL A 188 -13.42 -5.56 -7.60
C VAL A 188 -14.93 -5.55 -7.45
N THR A 189 -15.49 -4.40 -7.12
CA THR A 189 -16.93 -4.15 -7.01
C THR A 189 -17.25 -2.90 -7.84
N PRO A 190 -17.78 -3.05 -9.06
CA PRO A 190 -18.21 -1.90 -9.85
C PRO A 190 -19.35 -1.19 -9.13
N VAL A 191 -19.29 0.14 -9.08
CA VAL A 191 -20.33 0.99 -8.50
C VAL A 191 -21.26 1.49 -9.61
N ASP A 192 -20.67 1.95 -10.72
CA ASP A 192 -21.36 2.33 -11.94
C ASP A 192 -20.43 2.18 -13.17
N ALA A 193 -20.80 2.74 -14.31
CA ALA A 193 -20.03 2.62 -15.56
C ALA A 193 -18.64 3.29 -15.52
N GLN A 194 -18.45 4.27 -14.63
CA GLN A 194 -17.20 5.02 -14.49
C GLN A 194 -16.58 4.86 -13.10
N HIS A 195 -17.27 4.33 -12.10
CA HIS A 195 -16.74 4.17 -10.75
C HIS A 195 -16.70 2.72 -10.30
N ALA A 196 -15.65 2.39 -9.55
CA ALA A 196 -15.51 1.08 -8.95
C ALA A 196 -14.68 1.10 -7.67
N LEU A 197 -14.85 0.05 -6.87
CA LEU A 197 -14.09 -0.17 -5.64
C LEU A 197 -13.23 -1.42 -5.79
N ALA A 198 -11.93 -1.28 -5.53
CA ALA A 198 -10.99 -2.39 -5.47
C ALA A 198 -10.54 -2.58 -4.02
N THR A 199 -10.88 -3.72 -3.42
CA THR A 199 -10.41 -4.09 -2.08
C THR A 199 -9.45 -5.27 -2.17
N PHE A 200 -8.29 -5.17 -1.53
CA PHE A 200 -7.27 -6.20 -1.58
C PHE A 200 -6.40 -6.20 -0.34
N THR A 201 -5.66 -7.29 -0.15
CA THR A 201 -4.57 -7.38 0.82
C THR A 201 -3.28 -6.98 0.13
N GLN A 202 -2.64 -5.93 0.64
CA GLN A 202 -1.33 -5.49 0.22
C GLN A 202 -0.26 -6.23 1.02
N ASN A 203 0.69 -6.85 0.33
CA ASN A 203 1.88 -7.43 0.93
C ASN A 203 3.07 -6.54 0.59
N TYR A 204 3.45 -5.66 1.51
CA TYR A 204 4.54 -4.72 1.33
C TYR A 204 5.85 -5.30 1.85
N ARG A 205 6.92 -5.20 1.06
CA ARG A 205 8.28 -5.52 1.46
C ARG A 205 9.24 -4.45 0.95
N ALA A 206 10.02 -3.91 1.86
CA ALA A 206 11.18 -3.09 1.58
C ALA A 206 12.41 -3.73 2.24
N SER A 207 13.62 -3.22 1.94
CA SER A 207 14.89 -3.85 2.30
C SER A 207 14.97 -4.37 3.76
N HIS A 208 14.46 -3.62 4.74
CA HIS A 208 14.44 -4.02 6.15
C HIS A 208 13.04 -3.93 6.79
N TYR A 209 11.97 -3.92 5.98
CA TYR A 209 10.62 -3.73 6.49
C TYR A 209 9.62 -4.59 5.72
N LYS A 210 8.66 -5.19 6.42
CA LYS A 210 7.55 -5.94 5.82
C LYS A 210 6.25 -5.54 6.52
N SER A 211 5.18 -5.43 5.75
CA SER A 211 3.83 -5.21 6.27
C SER A 211 2.82 -5.96 5.42
N THR A 212 1.70 -6.29 6.04
CA THR A 212 0.51 -6.79 5.35
C THR A 212 -0.67 -5.94 5.80
N ASP A 213 -1.29 -5.24 4.88
CA ASP A 213 -2.35 -4.27 5.17
C ASP A 213 -3.54 -4.51 4.25
N ARG A 214 -4.76 -4.29 4.73
CA ARG A 214 -5.93 -4.28 3.85
C ARG A 214 -6.07 -2.90 3.23
N LYS A 215 -6.26 -2.82 1.92
CA LYS A 215 -6.49 -1.56 1.21
C LYS A 215 -7.80 -1.58 0.44
N THR A 216 -8.41 -0.42 0.37
CA THR A 216 -9.54 -0.13 -0.52
C THR A 216 -9.20 1.09 -1.36
N LEU A 217 -9.26 0.94 -2.68
CA LEU A 217 -9.09 2.01 -3.65
C LEU A 217 -10.43 2.28 -4.33
N GLN A 218 -10.80 3.55 -4.39
CA GLN A 218 -11.89 4.01 -5.24
C GLN A 218 -11.33 4.49 -6.56
N TRP A 219 -11.83 3.90 -7.64
CA TRP A 219 -11.43 4.18 -9.01
C TRP A 219 -12.52 4.96 -9.73
N VAL A 220 -12.09 5.88 -10.59
CA VAL A 220 -12.91 6.59 -11.58
C VAL A 220 -12.28 6.41 -12.96
N LYS A 221 -13.09 6.19 -13.99
CA LYS A 221 -12.66 6.17 -15.38
C LYS A 221 -12.85 7.57 -15.99
N ARG A 222 -11.77 8.13 -16.51
CA ARG A 222 -11.71 9.46 -17.17
C ARG A 222 -10.83 9.36 -18.39
N ASP A 223 -11.31 9.84 -19.53
CA ASP A 223 -10.58 9.82 -20.81
C ASP A 223 -10.07 8.41 -21.16
N GLY A 224 -10.89 7.39 -20.87
CA GLY A 224 -10.54 5.98 -21.10
C GLY A 224 -9.54 5.38 -20.12
N ARG A 225 -9.09 6.13 -19.11
CA ARG A 225 -8.12 5.69 -18.09
C ARG A 225 -8.74 5.59 -16.71
N TRP A 226 -8.41 4.53 -15.98
CA TRP A 226 -8.75 4.38 -14.57
C TRP A 226 -7.77 5.18 -13.69
N GLN A 227 -8.32 5.97 -12.78
CA GLN A 227 -7.59 6.82 -11.84
C GLN A 227 -8.20 6.67 -10.43
N ILE A 228 -7.38 6.82 -9.40
CA ILE A 228 -7.72 6.64 -7.99
C ILE A 228 -8.18 7.98 -7.44
N THR A 229 -9.40 8.03 -6.91
CA THR A 229 -9.97 9.21 -6.26
C THR A 229 -9.86 9.15 -4.75
N GLU A 230 -9.77 7.94 -4.17
CA GLU A 230 -9.59 7.76 -2.73
C GLU A 230 -8.81 6.48 -2.40
N GLU A 231 -7.92 6.58 -1.40
CA GLU A 231 -7.17 5.45 -0.85
C GLU A 231 -7.45 5.31 0.65
N ARG A 232 -8.02 4.18 1.06
CA ARG A 232 -8.27 3.85 2.46
C ARG A 232 -7.44 2.64 2.91
N GLY A 233 -6.81 2.76 4.08
CA GLY A 233 -6.16 1.63 4.78
C GLY A 233 -7.09 1.04 5.82
N GLY A 234 -7.21 -0.28 5.85
CA GLY A 234 -7.88 -1.05 6.90
C GLY A 234 -6.84 -1.73 7.79
N LYS A 235 -7.02 -1.60 9.11
CA LYS A 235 -6.30 -2.40 10.11
C LYS A 235 -6.77 -3.84 10.10
#